data_AF-A0A6B2M130-F1
#
_entry.id   AF-A0A6B2M130-F1
#
_cell.length_a   1.000
_cell.length_b   1.000
_cell.length_c   1.000
_cell.angle_alpha   90.00
_cell.angle_beta   90.00
_cell.angle_gamma   90.00
#
_symmetry.space_group_name_H-M   'P 1'
#
loop_
_entity.id
_entity.type
_entity.pdbx_description
1 polymer ?
#
loop_
_entity_poly.entity_id
_entity_poly.type
_entity_poly.pdbx_seq_one_letter_code
_entity_poly.pdbx_strand_id
1 'polypeptide(L)' 'MNFTIKNLPPEVHARLQEAAKRSGRSLNKQIVTTLERAVSPVAVDRSTLLKRVRLRREGMETWLEDANLDQLKRGGRM' A
#
# COMPACT_ATOMS: atom_id res chain seq x y z
N MET A 1 -0.55 19.50 -11.97
CA MET A 1 -1.78 20.24 -11.60
C MET A 1 -1.67 20.58 -10.11
N ASN A 2 -1.91 21.83 -9.71
CA ASN A 2 -1.80 22.27 -8.31
C ASN A 2 -3.19 22.57 -7.77
N PHE A 3 -3.50 22.11 -6.56
CA PHE A 3 -4.76 22.39 -5.90
C PHE A 3 -4.50 22.77 -4.44
N THR A 4 -5.32 23.66 -3.90
CA THR A 4 -5.20 24.13 -2.52
C THR A 4 -6.50 23.81 -1.79
N ILE A 5 -6.41 23.08 -0.69
CA ILE A 5 -7.53 22.84 0.20
C ILE A 5 -7.60 24.01 1.18
N LYS A 6 -8.63 24.84 1.07
CA LYS A 6 -8.92 25.89 2.05
C LYS A 6 -9.74 25.30 3.20
N ASN A 7 -9.57 25.85 4.40
CA ASN A 7 -10.32 25.47 5.60
C ASN A 7 -10.19 23.97 5.96
N LEU A 8 -9.00 23.40 5.82
CA LEU A 8 -8.76 22.03 6.29
C LEU A 8 -8.82 22.02 7.83
N PRO A 9 -9.69 21.21 8.45
CA PRO A 9 -9.76 21.14 9.91
C PRO A 9 -8.41 20.71 10.49
N PRO A 10 -7.97 21.34 11.59
CA PRO A 10 -6.64 21.11 12.17
C PRO A 10 -6.44 19.64 12.58
N GLU A 11 -7.49 18.95 13.03
CA GLU A 11 -7.43 17.53 13.36
C GLU A 11 -7.15 16.66 12.13
N VAL A 12 -7.68 17.02 10.96
CA VAL A 12 -7.45 16.29 9.71
C VAL A 12 -6.02 16.52 9.22
N HIS A 13 -5.53 17.76 9.33
CA HIS A 13 -4.14 18.07 9.00
C HIS A 13 -3.16 17.27 9.87
N ALA A 14 -3.38 17.20 11.18
CA ALA A 14 -2.55 16.41 12.10
C ALA A 14 -2.52 14.92 11.71
N ARG A 15 -3.69 14.31 11.47
CA ARG A 15 -3.80 12.91 11.05
C ARG A 15 -3.09 12.62 9.73
N LEU A 16 -3.18 13.54 8.76
CA LEU A 16 -2.46 13.42 7.48
C LEU A 16 -0.94 13.50 7.69
N GLN A 17 -0.47 14.36 8.59
CA GLN A 17 0.95 14.50 8.90
C GLN A 17 1.52 13.25 9.58
N GLU A 18 0.78 12.64 10.50
CA GLU A 18 1.16 11.36 11.11
C GLU A 18 1.18 10.22 10.08
N ALA A 19 0.18 10.15 9.20
CA ALA A 19 0.14 9.16 8.13
C ALA A 19 1.31 9.33 7.14
N ALA A 20 1.69 10.58 6.85
CA ALA A 20 2.84 10.90 6.01
C ALA A 20 4.15 10.41 6.65
N LYS A 21 4.37 10.72 7.93
CA LYS A 21 5.54 10.24 8.71
C LYS A 21 5.61 8.71 8.72
N ARG A 22 4.50 8.03 9.02
CA ARG A 22 4.43 6.56 9.06
C ARG A 22 4.73 5.89 7.73
N SER A 23 4.38 6.54 6.62
CA SER A 23 4.61 5.99 5.28
C SER A 23 5.92 6.42 4.64
N GLY A 24 6.70 7.28 5.31
CA GLY A 24 7.91 7.87 4.74
C GLY A 24 7.65 8.79 3.54
N ARG A 25 6.44 9.33 3.42
CA ARG A 25 6.03 10.20 2.31
C ARG A 25 6.01 11.66 2.74
N SER A 26 6.23 12.57 1.79
CA SER A 26 5.89 13.98 2.00
C SER A 26 4.38 14.14 2.18
N LEU A 27 3.96 15.18 2.90
CA LEU A 27 2.54 15.44 3.18
C LEU A 27 1.72 15.54 1.89
N ASN A 28 2.22 16.26 0.87
CA ASN A 28 1.55 16.36 -0.43
C ASN A 28 1.35 15.00 -1.08
N LYS A 29 2.38 14.13 -1.09
CA LYS A 29 2.27 12.79 -1.69
C LYS A 29 1.26 11.93 -0.92
N GLN A 30 1.22 12.07 0.41
CA GLN A 30 0.22 11.39 1.24
C GLN A 30 -1.21 11.88 0.94
N ILE A 31 -1.41 13.19 0.77
CA ILE A 31 -2.71 13.77 0.40
C ILE A 31 -3.16 13.21 -0.95
N VAL A 32 -2.30 13.26 -1.97
CA VAL A 32 -2.61 12.73 -3.31
C VAL A 32 -2.99 11.25 -3.23
N THR A 33 -2.18 10.41 -2.59
CA THR A 33 -2.49 8.98 -2.44
C THR A 33 -3.80 8.73 -1.68
N THR A 34 -4.12 9.56 -0.69
CA THR A 34 -5.37 9.43 0.06
C THR A 34 -6.56 9.79 -0.82
N LEU A 35 -6.46 10.88 -1.60
CA LEU A 35 -7.48 11.29 -2.55
C LEU A 35 -7.66 10.26 -3.66
N GLU A 36 -6.57 9.79 -4.28
CA GLU A 36 -6.60 8.75 -5.32
C GLU A 36 -7.36 7.51 -4.85
N ARG A 37 -7.13 7.07 -3.60
CA ARG A 37 -7.84 5.92 -3.00
C ARG A 37 -9.32 6.20 -2.71
N ALA A 38 -9.66 7.44 -2.35
CA ALA A 38 -11.02 7.82 -2.03
C ALA A 38 -11.88 8.05 -3.29
N VAL A 39 -11.30 8.62 -4.34
CA VAL A 39 -12.01 8.99 -5.57
C VAL A 39 -11.92 7.95 -6.67
N SER A 40 -10.95 7.02 -6.59
CA SER A 40 -10.96 5.85 -7.45
C SER A 40 -11.82 4.79 -6.75
N PRO A 41 -13.07 4.53 -7.20
CA PRO A 41 -13.74 3.31 -6.80
C PRO A 41 -12.77 2.18 -7.15
N VAL A 42 -12.42 1.39 -6.16
CA VAL A 42 -11.59 0.20 -6.33
C VAL A 42 -12.46 -0.85 -7.01
N ALA A 43 -12.86 -0.59 -8.26
CA ALA A 43 -13.27 -1.60 -9.19
C ALA A 43 -11.99 -2.38 -9.51
N VAL A 44 -11.53 -3.19 -8.55
CA VAL A 44 -10.60 -4.24 -8.91
C VAL A 44 -11.40 -5.15 -9.80
N ASP A 45 -11.22 -4.98 -11.10
CA ASP A 45 -11.63 -5.98 -12.04
C ASP A 45 -11.06 -7.32 -11.53
N ARG A 46 -11.97 -8.23 -11.16
CA ARG A 46 -11.61 -9.51 -10.52
C ARG A 46 -10.63 -10.27 -11.40
N SER A 47 -10.74 -10.12 -12.72
CA SER A 47 -9.84 -10.74 -13.68
C SER A 47 -8.42 -10.16 -13.55
N THR A 48 -8.28 -8.86 -13.40
CA THR A 48 -7.01 -8.16 -13.18
C THR A 48 -6.38 -8.52 -11.83
N LEU A 49 -7.18 -8.64 -10.77
CA LEU A 49 -6.68 -9.13 -9.47
C LEU A 49 -6.14 -10.55 -9.57
N LEU A 50 -6.93 -11.45 -10.18
CA LEU A 50 -6.55 -12.85 -10.34
C LEU A 50 -5.30 -13.00 -11.21
N LYS A 51 -5.18 -12.24 -12.30
CA LYS A 51 -3.95 -12.19 -13.12
C LYS A 51 -2.74 -11.75 -12.30
N ARG A 52 -2.87 -10.70 -11.50
CA ARG A 52 -1.77 -10.20 -10.65
C ARG A 52 -1.37 -11.21 -9.58
N VAL A 53 -2.34 -11.92 -8.99
CA VAL A 53 -2.08 -13.00 -8.03
C VAL A 53 -1.38 -14.19 -8.70
N ARG A 54 -1.83 -14.60 -9.90
CA ARG A 54 -1.20 -15.69 -10.67
C ARG A 54 0.24 -15.39 -11.04
N LEU A 55 0.50 -14.21 -11.64
CA LEU A 55 1.85 -13.78 -11.98
C LEU A 55 2.79 -13.76 -10.76
N ARG A 56 2.28 -13.30 -9.61
CA ARG A 56 3.06 -13.31 -8.38
C ARG A 56 3.32 -14.74 -7.86
N ARG A 57 2.37 -15.66 -8.01
CA ARG A 57 2.54 -17.08 -7.64
C ARG A 57 3.50 -17.81 -8.58
N GLU A 58 3.43 -17.54 -9.88
CA GLU A 58 4.33 -18.13 -10.88
C GLU A 58 5.77 -17.64 -10.73
N GLY A 59 5.96 -16.40 -10.29
CA GLY A 59 7.29 -15.85 -9.97
C GLY A 59 7.83 -16.21 -8.58
N MET A 60 7.11 -17.01 -7.78
CA MET A 60 7.60 -17.50 -6.50
C MET A 60 8.30 -18.85 -6.71
N GLU A 61 9.61 -18.90 -6.49
CA GLU A 61 10.38 -20.15 -6.57
C GLU A 61 10.00 -21.16 -5.47
N THR A 62 9.43 -20.68 -4.36
CA THR A 62 9.02 -21.51 -3.22
C THR A 62 7.61 -21.18 -2.77
N TRP A 63 6.79 -22.21 -2.61
CA TRP A 63 5.52 -22.10 -1.91
C TRP A 63 5.76 -21.97 -0.41
N LEU A 64 5.23 -20.89 0.17
CA LEU A 64 5.25 -20.64 1.61
C LEU A 64 4.22 -21.54 2.29
N GLU A 65 4.55 -22.82 2.38
CA GLU A 65 3.88 -23.78 3.24
C GLU A 65 4.46 -23.69 4.66
N ASP A 66 3.68 -24.03 5.69
CA ASP A 66 4.08 -23.88 7.09
C ASP A 66 5.42 -24.57 7.38
N ALA A 67 5.67 -25.74 6.77
CA ALA A 67 6.93 -26.47 6.91
C ALA A 67 8.14 -25.72 6.31
N ASN A 68 7.95 -25.00 5.19
CA ASN A 68 9.00 -24.28 4.49
C ASN A 68 9.22 -22.87 5.07
N LEU A 69 8.18 -22.29 5.67
CA LEU A 69 8.22 -20.97 6.33
C LEU A 69 9.21 -20.94 7.48
N ASP A 70 9.23 -21.97 8.31
CA ASP A 70 10.16 -22.05 9.45
C ASP A 70 11.61 -22.27 9.02
N GLN A 71 11.83 -23.01 7.93
CA GLN A 71 13.17 -23.20 7.37
C GLN A 71 13.70 -21.90 6.73
N LEU A 72 12.85 -21.16 6.02
CA LEU A 72 13.18 -19.85 5.44
C LEU A 72 13.43 -18.78 6.52
N LYS A 73 12.62 -18.76 7.59
CA LYS A 73 12.85 -17.87 8.76
C LYS A 73 14.18 -18.14 9.46
N ARG A 74 14.69 -19.38 9.42
CA ARG A 74 15.99 -19.73 10.02
C ARG A 74 17.16 -19.47 9.04
N GLY A 75 16.97 -19.70 7.74
CA GLY A 75 17.98 -19.42 6.72
C GLY A 75 18.18 -17.94 6.37
N GLY A 76 17.20 -17.08 6.70
CA GLY A 76 17.20 -15.65 6.34
C GLY A 76 17.18 -14.69 7.52
N ARG A 77 17.69 -15.06 8.70
CA ARG A 77 18.01 -14.07 9.75
C ARG A 77 19.37 -13.43 9.44
N MET A 78 19.36 -12.41 8.57
CA MET A 78 20.35 -11.32 8.53
C MET A 78 19.61 -9.99 8.54
#